data_AF-A0A6L8U1C5-F1
#
_entry.id   AF-A0A6L8U1C5-F1
#
_cell.length_a   1.000
_cell.length_b   1.000
_cell.length_c   1.000
_cell.angle_alpha   90.00
_cell.angle_beta   90.00
_cell.angle_gamma   90.00
#
_symmetry.space_group_name_H-M   'P 1'
#
loop_
_entity.id
_entity.type
_entity.pdbx_description
1 polymer ?
#
loop_
_entity_poly.entity_id
_entity_poly.type
_entity_poly.pdbx_seq_one_letter_code
_entity_poly.pdbx_strand_id
1 'polypeptide(L)'
;IEGGGAEVFTGADEVVLNTIGKKGELIIPGYKFITTWKDMYTVYGGEVDWWYGAMGSYVFSNELWSTTMMFNDESKTDAYEFDRLLLFEDAFIPWQEVDHPDYGKVEVGGGNKNFGRIHPGFLLESDAHRNAAFCIYNAWVSPKLEVRDVKVQNLGGGLKEVSATIVNSQLMPTHSGNNLRYKIDPPDYVYLEGGKVIAGMIVTDKDRNLSREQKRNPQRLEIENIPGYSHVNVKWIVKDGNKFTVRVESVKGGRASAQSE
;
A
#
# COMPACT_ATOMS: atom_id res chain seq x y z
N ILE A 1 -8.41 17.67 16.65
CA ILE A 1 -9.26 16.93 15.70
C ILE A 1 -10.35 16.29 16.54
N GLU A 2 -11.57 16.84 16.52
CA GLU A 2 -12.74 16.14 17.08
C GLU A 2 -12.84 14.78 16.39
N GLY A 3 -13.04 13.71 17.16
CA GLY A 3 -13.21 12.37 16.60
C GLY A 3 -12.05 11.40 16.78
N GLY A 4 -10.96 11.76 17.46
CA GLY A 4 -10.18 10.76 18.18
C GLY A 4 -9.59 9.59 17.35
N GLY A 5 -9.27 9.81 16.07
CA GLY A 5 -8.82 8.72 15.18
C GLY A 5 -9.91 7.70 14.81
N ALA A 6 -11.18 8.03 15.03
CA ALA A 6 -12.36 7.24 14.66
C ALA A 6 -12.98 7.66 13.31
N GLU A 7 -12.34 8.60 12.60
CA GLU A 7 -12.57 8.89 11.19
C GLU A 7 -11.42 8.29 10.39
N VAL A 8 -11.52 7.13 9.74
CA VAL A 8 -10.29 6.61 9.11
C VAL A 8 -10.49 5.98 7.74
N PHE A 9 -11.12 4.82 7.63
CA PHE A 9 -11.12 4.08 6.36
C PHE A 9 -12.37 4.31 5.53
N THR A 10 -12.21 4.60 4.24
CA THR A 10 -13.34 4.49 3.31
C THR A 10 -13.67 3.01 3.12
N GLY A 11 -14.92 2.69 2.76
CA GLY A 11 -15.29 1.28 2.51
C GLY A 11 -14.42 0.61 1.44
N ALA A 12 -13.95 1.35 0.43
CA ALA A 12 -13.01 0.84 -0.56
C ALA A 12 -11.63 0.54 0.06
N ASP A 13 -11.14 1.42 0.93
CA ASP A 13 -9.86 1.22 1.63
C ASP A 13 -9.92 0.05 2.60
N GLU A 14 -11.04 -0.15 3.29
CA GLU A 14 -11.25 -1.31 4.16
C GLU A 14 -11.16 -2.62 3.38
N VAL A 15 -11.72 -2.70 2.16
CA VAL A 15 -11.60 -3.91 1.34
C VAL A 15 -10.13 -4.21 1.02
N VAL A 16 -9.35 -3.19 0.63
CA VAL A 16 -7.90 -3.36 0.34
C VAL A 16 -7.15 -3.80 1.59
N LEU A 17 -7.31 -3.08 2.71
CA LEU A 17 -6.64 -3.37 3.98
C LEU A 17 -6.99 -4.75 4.52
N ASN A 18 -8.27 -5.13 4.53
CA ASN A 18 -8.70 -6.46 4.97
C ASN A 18 -8.15 -7.56 4.05
N THR A 19 -8.18 -7.37 2.74
CA THR A 19 -7.68 -8.37 1.78
C THR A 19 -6.19 -8.64 1.99
N ILE A 20 -5.39 -7.59 2.18
CA ILE A 20 -3.94 -7.72 2.41
C ILE A 20 -3.66 -8.26 3.82
N GLY A 21 -4.31 -7.70 4.85
CA GLY A 21 -4.16 -8.10 6.24
C GLY A 21 -4.50 -9.58 6.46
N LYS A 22 -5.61 -10.05 5.90
CA LYS A 22 -6.00 -11.48 5.94
C LYS A 22 -5.04 -12.38 5.18
N LYS A 23 -4.41 -11.90 4.11
CA LYS A 23 -3.31 -12.65 3.47
C LYS A 23 -2.06 -12.66 4.37
N GLY A 24 -1.80 -11.58 5.10
CA GLY A 24 -0.72 -11.48 6.08
C GLY A 24 -0.82 -12.50 7.20
N GLU A 25 -2.02 -12.73 7.75
CA GLU A 25 -2.28 -13.78 8.75
C GLU A 25 -1.89 -15.19 8.25
N LEU A 26 -1.98 -15.44 6.94
CA LEU A 26 -1.53 -16.71 6.34
C LEU A 26 0.00 -16.78 6.19
N ILE A 27 0.64 -15.66 5.84
CA ILE A 27 2.08 -15.59 5.57
C ILE A 27 2.87 -15.65 6.89
N ILE A 28 2.39 -14.96 7.92
CA ILE A 28 3.02 -14.82 9.24
C ILE A 28 2.16 -15.60 10.26
N PRO A 29 2.60 -16.78 10.73
CA PRO A 29 1.85 -17.58 11.69
C PRO A 29 1.68 -16.87 13.04
N GLY A 30 0.57 -17.15 13.72
CA GLY A 30 0.25 -16.53 15.02
C GLY A 30 -0.18 -15.06 14.93
N TYR A 31 -0.16 -14.47 13.74
CA TYR A 31 -0.63 -13.11 13.53
C TYR A 31 -2.14 -13.00 13.50
N LYS A 32 -2.64 -11.91 14.09
CA LYS A 32 -4.01 -11.46 13.92
C LYS A 32 -3.99 -10.08 13.30
N PHE A 33 -4.63 -9.94 12.14
CA PHE A 33 -4.86 -8.64 11.54
C PHE A 33 -5.88 -7.88 12.39
N ILE A 34 -5.45 -6.74 12.89
CA ILE A 34 -6.21 -5.87 13.78
C ILE A 34 -5.96 -4.41 13.42
N THR A 35 -6.88 -3.54 13.82
CA THR A 35 -6.75 -2.09 13.68
C THR A 35 -6.37 -1.50 15.04
N THR A 36 -5.21 -0.86 15.14
CA THR A 36 -4.62 -0.40 16.43
C THR A 36 -5.61 0.35 17.33
N TRP A 37 -6.24 1.41 16.81
CA TRP A 37 -7.15 2.25 17.61
C TRP A 37 -8.45 1.54 17.99
N LYS A 38 -8.87 0.53 17.23
CA LYS A 38 -10.13 -0.21 17.41
C LYS A 38 -9.96 -1.42 18.33
N ASP A 39 -8.88 -2.17 18.13
CA ASP A 39 -8.69 -3.52 18.64
C ASP A 39 -7.55 -3.62 19.67
N MET A 40 -6.72 -2.58 19.82
CA MET A 40 -5.64 -2.52 20.83
C MET A 40 -5.85 -1.39 21.84
N TYR A 41 -5.35 -0.20 21.54
CA TYR A 41 -5.42 0.99 22.38
C TYR A 41 -5.40 2.24 21.52
N THR A 42 -5.99 3.32 22.02
CA THR A 42 -6.03 4.59 21.28
C THR A 42 -4.63 5.22 21.24
N VAL A 43 -4.14 5.47 20.02
CA VAL A 43 -2.89 6.18 19.74
C VAL A 43 -3.20 7.32 18.78
N TYR A 44 -2.45 8.41 18.91
CA TYR A 44 -2.57 9.58 18.06
C TYR A 44 -1.22 9.92 17.45
N GLY A 45 -1.21 10.11 16.13
CA GLY A 45 -0.01 10.56 15.43
C GLY A 45 1.07 9.48 15.37
N GLY A 46 0.66 8.20 15.41
CA GLY A 46 1.56 7.10 15.10
C GLY A 46 2.04 7.19 13.66
N GLU A 47 3.15 6.53 13.36
CA GLU A 47 3.72 6.53 12.00
C GLU A 47 2.69 6.01 10.97
N VAL A 48 1.94 4.97 11.31
CA VAL A 48 0.90 4.39 10.46
C VAL A 48 -0.26 5.36 10.22
N ASP A 49 -0.61 6.19 11.22
CA ASP A 49 -1.65 7.21 11.09
C ASP A 49 -1.20 8.30 10.09
N TRP A 50 0.08 8.67 10.12
CA TRP A 50 0.65 9.64 9.19
C TRP A 50 0.70 9.10 7.76
N TRP A 51 1.17 7.87 7.57
CA TRP A 51 1.22 7.25 6.24
C TRP A 51 -0.16 7.14 5.58
N TYR A 52 -1.17 6.72 6.32
CA TYR A 52 -2.51 6.65 5.77
C TYR A 52 -3.19 8.02 5.69
N GLY A 53 -3.15 8.79 6.79
CA GLY A 53 -3.86 10.06 6.95
C GLY A 53 -3.29 11.20 6.11
N ALA A 54 -1.97 11.37 6.13
CA ALA A 54 -1.28 12.47 5.45
C ALA A 54 -0.74 12.10 4.08
N MET A 55 -0.31 10.84 3.88
CA MET A 55 0.22 10.39 2.60
C MET A 55 -0.81 9.61 1.78
N GLY A 56 -1.94 9.17 2.33
CA GLY A 56 -2.94 8.39 1.60
C GLY A 56 -2.44 7.02 1.17
N SER A 57 -1.48 6.45 1.89
CA SER A 57 -0.87 5.15 1.58
C SER A 57 -1.45 4.04 2.46
N TYR A 58 -1.58 2.83 1.92
CA TYR A 58 -1.85 1.65 2.72
C TYR A 58 -0.58 1.23 3.45
N VAL A 59 -0.67 1.05 4.77
CA VAL A 59 0.48 0.77 5.63
C VAL A 59 0.11 -0.30 6.65
N PHE A 60 1.08 -1.13 7.01
CA PHE A 60 0.97 -2.18 8.01
C PHE A 60 2.15 -2.11 8.97
N SER A 61 1.90 -2.37 10.25
CA SER A 61 2.94 -2.55 11.26
C SER A 61 2.97 -4.00 11.69
N ASN A 62 4.17 -4.59 11.71
CA ASN A 62 4.38 -6.00 11.99
C ASN A 62 5.21 -6.16 13.29
N GLU A 63 4.55 -6.23 14.44
CA GLU A 63 5.01 -6.84 15.70
C GLU A 63 5.39 -8.35 15.58
N LEU A 64 6.64 -8.68 15.25
CA LEU A 64 7.00 -10.06 14.87
C LEU A 64 7.00 -11.09 16.01
N TRP A 65 7.16 -10.67 17.27
CA TRP A 65 7.28 -11.60 18.39
C TRP A 65 5.94 -11.83 19.09
N SER A 66 5.60 -13.11 19.33
CA SER A 66 4.44 -13.51 20.14
C SER A 66 4.79 -14.66 21.08
N THR A 67 4.05 -14.79 22.18
CA THR A 67 4.26 -15.89 23.16
C THR A 67 4.02 -17.27 22.55
N THR A 68 3.16 -17.39 21.53
CA THR A 68 2.94 -18.63 20.77
C THR A 68 4.23 -19.19 20.18
N MET A 69 5.16 -18.33 19.77
CA MET A 69 6.42 -18.73 19.14
C MET A 69 7.44 -19.32 20.12
N MET A 70 7.21 -19.21 21.44
CA MET A 70 8.09 -19.82 22.45
C MET A 70 8.16 -21.34 22.26
N PHE A 71 7.01 -21.99 22.11
CA PHE A 71 6.94 -23.45 21.94
C PHE A 71 6.18 -23.87 20.68
N ASN A 72 5.82 -22.92 19.81
CA ASN A 72 4.90 -23.12 18.68
C ASN A 72 3.56 -23.74 19.12
N ASP A 73 3.08 -23.36 20.29
CA ASP A 73 1.88 -23.90 20.95
C ASP A 73 1.25 -22.79 21.80
N GLU A 74 0.04 -22.36 21.44
CA GLU A 74 -0.69 -21.29 22.15
C GLU A 74 -1.00 -21.64 23.61
N SER A 75 -1.02 -22.94 23.95
CA SER A 75 -1.26 -23.41 25.32
C SER A 75 -0.01 -23.40 26.19
N LYS A 76 1.19 -23.27 25.59
CA LYS A 76 2.48 -23.29 26.29
C LYS A 76 3.19 -21.97 26.11
N THR A 77 3.06 -21.12 27.12
CA THR A 77 3.59 -19.75 27.12
C THR A 77 4.39 -19.42 28.38
N ASP A 78 4.86 -20.45 29.10
CA ASP A 78 5.69 -20.26 30.30
C ASP A 78 7.09 -19.75 29.91
N ALA A 79 7.30 -18.46 30.18
CA ALA A 79 8.53 -17.74 29.90
C ALA A 79 9.73 -18.31 30.68
N TYR A 80 9.54 -18.83 31.90
CA TYR A 80 10.63 -19.40 32.70
C TYR A 80 11.06 -20.75 32.17
N GLU A 81 10.10 -21.59 31.75
CA GLU A 81 10.42 -22.86 31.12
C GLU A 81 11.11 -22.66 29.77
N PHE A 82 10.66 -21.68 28.98
CA PHE A 82 11.30 -21.32 27.71
C PHE A 82 12.74 -20.83 27.92
N ASP A 83 12.95 -19.95 28.91
CA ASP A 83 14.27 -19.47 29.28
C ASP A 83 15.20 -20.63 29.66
N ARG A 84 14.77 -21.51 30.56
CA ARG A 84 15.56 -22.65 31.01
C ARG A 84 15.89 -23.65 29.89
N LEU A 85 14.91 -23.99 29.04
CA LEU A 85 15.05 -25.06 28.06
C LEU A 85 15.69 -24.60 26.73
N LEU A 86 15.43 -23.36 26.31
CA LEU A 86 15.77 -22.88 24.96
C LEU A 86 16.70 -21.67 24.95
N LEU A 87 16.66 -20.81 25.98
CA LEU A 87 17.61 -19.70 26.12
C LEU A 87 18.81 -20.04 27.01
N PHE A 88 18.74 -21.13 27.76
CA PHE A 88 19.74 -21.56 28.74
C PHE A 88 20.04 -20.47 29.78
N GLU A 89 18.98 -19.89 30.35
CA GLU A 89 19.02 -18.87 31.41
C GLU A 89 19.56 -17.49 30.95
N ASP A 90 19.56 -17.21 29.63
CA ASP A 90 19.98 -15.91 29.05
C ASP A 90 18.94 -14.78 29.26
N ALA A 91 17.71 -15.10 29.69
CA ALA A 91 16.70 -14.09 30.00
C ALA A 91 17.01 -13.29 31.28
N PHE A 92 17.98 -13.72 32.09
CA PHE A 92 18.33 -13.06 33.35
C PHE A 92 19.84 -12.84 33.45
N ILE A 93 20.24 -11.59 33.73
CA ILE A 93 21.62 -11.21 33.99
C ILE A 93 21.83 -11.25 35.51
N PRO A 94 22.73 -12.10 36.04
CA PRO A 94 23.06 -12.10 37.46
C PRO A 94 23.44 -10.71 37.96
N TRP A 95 22.93 -10.32 39.12
CA TRP A 95 23.26 -9.05 39.74
C TRP A 95 24.76 -9.00 40.07
N GLN A 96 25.41 -7.93 39.62
CA GLN A 96 26.81 -7.65 39.88
C GLN A 96 26.99 -6.22 40.40
N GLU A 97 27.86 -6.06 41.38
CA GLU A 97 28.23 -4.75 41.90
C GLU A 97 29.12 -4.01 40.89
N VAL A 98 28.81 -2.74 40.62
CA VAL A 98 29.59 -1.85 39.76
C VAL A 98 29.73 -0.48 40.42
N ASP A 99 30.83 0.21 40.14
CA ASP A 99 31.06 1.58 40.61
C ASP A 99 30.46 2.58 39.61
N HIS A 100 29.32 3.20 39.97
CA HIS A 100 28.69 4.26 39.19
C HIS A 100 29.29 5.63 39.54
N PRO A 101 29.63 6.48 38.54
CA PRO A 101 30.31 7.76 38.76
C PRO A 101 29.59 8.69 39.74
N ASP A 102 28.25 8.71 39.72
CA ASP A 102 27.43 9.58 40.58
C ASP A 102 26.86 8.89 41.83
N TYR A 103 26.77 7.56 41.85
CA TYR A 103 26.01 6.81 42.87
C TYR A 103 26.88 5.88 43.73
N GLY A 104 28.17 5.76 43.43
CA GLY A 104 29.05 4.81 44.10
C GLY A 104 28.68 3.37 43.73
N LYS A 105 28.80 2.44 44.69
CA LYS A 105 28.51 1.01 44.48
C LYS A 105 27.02 0.78 44.26
N VAL A 106 26.66 0.26 43.10
CA VAL A 106 25.30 -0.14 42.72
C VAL A 106 25.29 -1.55 42.14
N GLU A 107 24.16 -2.24 42.19
CA GLU A 107 23.99 -3.52 41.53
C GLU A 107 23.37 -3.33 40.13
N VAL A 108 23.91 -4.00 39.13
CA VAL A 108 23.38 -4.05 37.76
C VAL A 108 23.14 -5.49 37.37
N GLY A 109 21.95 -5.76 36.83
CA GLY A 109 21.49 -7.11 36.49
C GLY A 109 19.97 -7.12 36.33
N GLY A 110 19.37 -8.30 36.48
CA GLY A 110 17.92 -8.49 36.35
C GLY A 110 17.51 -9.02 34.99
N GLY A 111 16.24 -8.81 34.61
CA GLY A 111 15.72 -9.28 33.34
C GLY A 111 16.46 -8.68 32.15
N ASN A 112 16.90 -9.54 31.22
CA ASN A 112 17.53 -9.13 29.99
C ASN A 112 16.52 -8.38 29.12
N LYS A 113 16.86 -7.16 28.68
CA LYS A 113 15.99 -6.34 27.83
C LYS A 113 15.65 -6.99 26.49
N ASN A 114 16.49 -7.93 26.04
CA ASN A 114 16.25 -8.69 24.81
C ASN A 114 15.20 -9.80 25.00
N PHE A 115 14.79 -10.10 26.22
CA PHE A 115 13.75 -11.09 26.51
C PHE A 115 12.36 -10.45 26.60
N GLY A 116 11.33 -11.19 26.17
CA GLY A 116 9.92 -10.81 26.27
C GLY A 116 9.39 -9.88 25.18
N ARG A 117 10.23 -8.99 24.62
CA ARG A 117 9.83 -8.08 23.53
C ARG A 117 10.50 -8.38 22.18
N ILE A 118 11.75 -8.84 22.20
CA ILE A 118 12.54 -9.07 21.00
C ILE A 118 12.55 -10.57 20.69
N HIS A 119 12.57 -10.89 19.41
CA HIS A 119 12.70 -12.24 18.91
C HIS A 119 14.05 -12.84 19.35
N PRO A 120 14.08 -14.01 20.03
CA PRO A 120 15.33 -14.72 20.27
C PRO A 120 16.04 -15.02 18.95
N GLY A 121 17.36 -14.83 18.92
CA GLY A 121 18.14 -14.87 17.67
C GLY A 121 18.01 -16.18 16.90
N PHE A 122 17.93 -17.32 17.60
CA PHE A 122 17.80 -18.64 16.97
C PHE A 122 16.45 -18.88 16.27
N LEU A 123 15.44 -18.05 16.53
CA LEU A 123 14.13 -18.12 15.88
C LEU A 123 13.95 -17.03 14.79
N LEU A 124 14.87 -16.07 14.69
CA LEU A 124 14.70 -14.88 13.87
C LEU A 124 14.64 -15.17 12.35
N GLU A 125 15.36 -16.17 11.86
CA GLU A 125 15.51 -16.40 10.41
C GLU A 125 14.17 -16.73 9.72
N SER A 126 13.33 -17.57 10.33
CA SER A 126 12.00 -17.92 9.81
C SER A 126 11.11 -16.68 9.73
N ASP A 127 11.09 -15.89 10.79
CA ASP A 127 10.21 -14.73 10.92
C ASP A 127 10.65 -13.58 10.02
N ALA A 128 11.96 -13.36 9.89
CA ALA A 128 12.52 -12.43 8.94
C ALA A 128 12.14 -12.80 7.50
N HIS A 129 12.22 -14.09 7.14
CA HIS A 129 11.81 -14.56 5.81
C HIS A 129 10.32 -14.31 5.54
N ARG A 130 9.46 -14.66 6.49
CA ARG A 130 7.99 -14.48 6.36
C ARG A 130 7.60 -13.02 6.30
N ASN A 131 8.19 -12.18 7.14
CA ASN A 131 7.98 -10.74 7.11
C ASN A 131 8.45 -10.14 5.78
N ALA A 132 9.62 -10.53 5.29
CA ALA A 132 10.10 -10.11 3.97
C ALA A 132 9.14 -10.55 2.85
N ALA A 133 8.62 -11.78 2.90
CA ALA A 133 7.62 -12.26 1.95
C ALA A 133 6.32 -11.44 2.00
N PHE A 134 5.87 -11.02 3.19
CA PHE A 134 4.72 -10.12 3.33
C PHE A 134 5.01 -8.73 2.76
N CYS A 135 6.19 -8.16 2.99
CA CYS A 135 6.59 -6.90 2.37
C CYS A 135 6.62 -6.98 0.83
N ILE A 136 7.17 -8.07 0.28
CA ILE A 136 7.18 -8.32 -1.17
C ILE A 136 5.74 -8.47 -1.70
N TYR A 137 4.87 -9.18 -0.99
CA TYR A 137 3.46 -9.29 -1.34
C TYR A 137 2.76 -7.92 -1.37
N ASN A 138 3.00 -7.07 -0.36
CA ASN A 138 2.48 -5.70 -0.32
C ASN A 138 2.94 -4.88 -1.54
N ALA A 139 4.22 -4.99 -1.91
CA ALA A 139 4.75 -4.35 -3.11
C ALA A 139 4.11 -4.91 -4.39
N TRP A 140 3.87 -6.23 -4.45
CA TRP A 140 3.27 -6.87 -5.61
C TRP A 140 1.82 -6.42 -5.84
N VAL A 141 1.02 -6.25 -4.78
CA VAL A 141 -0.37 -5.78 -4.88
C VAL A 141 -0.51 -4.26 -5.08
N SER A 142 0.61 -3.53 -5.10
CA SER A 142 0.62 -2.09 -5.42
C SER A 142 0.16 -1.84 -6.87
N PRO A 143 -0.33 -0.64 -7.20
CA PRO A 143 -0.96 -0.42 -8.49
C PRO A 143 0.01 -0.67 -9.65
N LYS A 144 -0.41 -1.45 -10.63
CA LYS A 144 0.37 -1.75 -11.84
C LYS A 144 -0.42 -1.39 -13.08
N LEU A 145 -0.07 -0.21 -13.62
CA LEU A 145 -0.74 0.39 -14.76
C LEU A 145 -0.22 -0.17 -16.08
N GLU A 146 -1.14 -0.39 -17.02
CA GLU A 146 -0.85 -0.79 -18.39
C GLU A 146 -1.75 0.00 -19.34
N VAL A 147 -1.22 0.42 -20.49
CA VAL A 147 -2.01 1.02 -21.57
C VAL A 147 -2.28 -0.06 -22.60
N ARG A 148 -3.57 -0.34 -22.85
CA ARG A 148 -4.03 -1.38 -23.78
C ARG A 148 -4.99 -0.78 -24.81
N ASP A 149 -5.24 -1.54 -25.88
CA ASP A 149 -6.28 -1.26 -26.88
C ASP A 149 -6.17 0.15 -27.51
N VAL A 150 -4.96 0.61 -27.85
CA VAL A 150 -4.78 1.90 -28.54
C VAL A 150 -5.30 1.79 -29.98
N LYS A 151 -6.50 2.31 -30.23
CA LYS A 151 -7.21 2.18 -31.51
C LYS A 151 -7.38 3.55 -32.17
N VAL A 152 -7.20 3.57 -33.48
CA VAL A 152 -7.37 4.76 -34.32
C VAL A 152 -8.50 4.53 -35.30
N GLN A 153 -9.55 5.36 -35.22
CA GLN A 153 -10.68 5.34 -36.13
C GLN A 153 -10.73 6.63 -36.95
N ASN A 154 -10.85 6.53 -38.27
CA ASN A 154 -11.05 7.69 -39.12
C ASN A 154 -12.49 8.19 -39.02
N LEU A 155 -12.68 9.49 -38.72
CA LEU A 155 -14.00 10.13 -38.63
C LEU A 155 -14.38 10.91 -39.89
N GLY A 156 -13.50 10.97 -40.88
CA GLY A 156 -13.66 11.84 -42.06
C GLY A 156 -13.27 13.28 -41.76
N GLY A 157 -13.18 14.11 -42.82
CA GLY A 157 -12.82 15.53 -42.67
C GLY A 157 -11.41 15.80 -42.11
N GLY A 158 -10.51 14.82 -42.20
CA GLY A 158 -9.15 14.91 -41.64
C GLY A 158 -9.07 14.70 -40.12
N LEU A 159 -10.16 14.26 -39.48
CA LEU A 159 -10.23 13.94 -38.05
C LEU A 159 -10.12 12.44 -37.82
N LYS A 160 -9.47 12.08 -36.71
CA LYS A 160 -9.38 10.70 -36.21
C LYS A 160 -9.82 10.67 -34.74
N GLU A 161 -10.51 9.61 -34.36
CA GLU A 161 -10.70 9.25 -32.96
C GLU A 161 -9.53 8.33 -32.56
N VAL A 162 -8.84 8.66 -31.47
CA VAL A 162 -7.86 7.77 -30.84
C VAL A 162 -8.43 7.37 -29.49
N SER A 163 -8.58 6.07 -29.24
CA SER A 163 -9.07 5.54 -27.96
C SER A 163 -8.04 4.61 -27.34
N ALA A 164 -8.07 4.50 -26.01
CA ALA A 164 -7.22 3.59 -25.25
C ALA A 164 -7.88 3.18 -23.93
N THR A 165 -7.42 2.06 -23.38
CA THR A 165 -7.84 1.54 -22.08
C THR A 165 -6.65 1.51 -21.14
N ILE A 166 -6.76 2.21 -20.01
CA ILE A 166 -5.73 2.23 -18.97
C ILE A 166 -6.18 1.24 -17.90
N VAL A 167 -5.43 0.16 -17.72
CA VAL A 167 -5.76 -0.95 -16.82
C VAL A 167 -4.88 -0.90 -15.59
N ASN A 168 -5.48 -1.07 -14.41
CA ASN A 168 -4.75 -1.43 -13.21
C ASN A 168 -4.92 -2.94 -12.95
N SER A 169 -3.82 -3.68 -13.07
CA SER A 169 -3.82 -5.14 -12.96
C SER A 169 -3.70 -5.66 -11.53
N GLN A 170 -3.62 -4.76 -10.53
CA GLN A 170 -3.40 -5.10 -9.13
C GLN A 170 -4.50 -4.60 -8.20
N LEU A 171 -4.48 -5.09 -6.96
CA LEU A 171 -5.52 -4.82 -5.96
C LEU A 171 -5.58 -3.35 -5.51
N MET A 172 -4.44 -2.70 -5.27
CA MET A 172 -4.45 -1.33 -4.76
C MET A 172 -4.87 -0.36 -5.86
N PRO A 173 -5.74 0.62 -5.58
CA PRO A 173 -6.01 1.74 -6.48
C PRO A 173 -4.82 2.71 -6.56
N THR A 174 -4.75 3.52 -7.62
CA THR A 174 -3.75 4.60 -7.71
C THR A 174 -3.90 5.64 -6.60
N HIS A 175 -5.13 5.87 -6.16
CA HIS A 175 -5.46 6.72 -5.02
C HIS A 175 -6.33 5.97 -4.02
N SER A 176 -5.91 5.97 -2.75
CA SER A 176 -6.79 5.52 -1.66
C SER A 176 -7.99 6.43 -1.52
N GLY A 177 -9.07 5.95 -0.91
CA GLY A 177 -10.25 6.78 -0.64
C GLY A 177 -9.91 7.98 0.24
N ASN A 178 -9.01 7.84 1.20
CA ASN A 178 -8.51 8.98 1.98
C ASN A 178 -7.74 9.99 1.12
N ASN A 179 -6.92 9.51 0.20
CA ASN A 179 -6.24 10.36 -0.77
C ASN A 179 -7.24 11.18 -1.60
N LEU A 180 -8.29 10.54 -2.12
CA LEU A 180 -9.35 11.20 -2.88
C LEU A 180 -10.11 12.22 -2.05
N ARG A 181 -10.46 11.88 -0.80
CA ARG A 181 -11.20 12.74 0.13
C ARG A 181 -10.47 14.06 0.40
N TYR A 182 -9.16 13.98 0.64
CA TYR A 182 -8.35 15.15 1.01
C TYR A 182 -7.48 15.70 -0.12
N LYS A 183 -7.54 15.11 -1.31
CA LYS A 183 -6.75 15.49 -2.50
C LYS A 183 -5.26 15.54 -2.20
N ILE A 184 -4.76 14.47 -1.57
CA ILE A 184 -3.37 14.38 -1.11
C ILE A 184 -2.43 14.41 -2.32
N ASP A 185 -2.72 13.60 -3.35
CA ASP A 185 -1.98 13.57 -4.60
C ASP A 185 -2.76 14.26 -5.74
N PRO A 186 -2.05 14.75 -6.78
CA PRO A 186 -2.69 15.18 -8.02
C PRO A 186 -3.35 14.00 -8.75
N PRO A 187 -4.33 14.25 -9.66
CA PRO A 187 -4.91 13.22 -10.50
C PRO A 187 -3.87 12.43 -11.29
N ASP A 188 -4.21 11.21 -11.69
CA ASP A 188 -3.45 10.47 -12.68
C ASP A 188 -3.56 11.18 -14.04
N TYR A 189 -2.44 11.36 -14.72
CA TYR A 189 -2.39 12.06 -16.00
C TYR A 189 -2.29 11.07 -17.14
N VAL A 190 -3.19 11.19 -18.12
CA VAL A 190 -3.14 10.41 -19.37
C VAL A 190 -2.92 11.33 -20.56
N TYR A 191 -1.83 11.10 -21.27
CA TYR A 191 -1.35 11.92 -22.38
C TYR A 191 -1.60 11.24 -23.71
N LEU A 192 -1.90 12.04 -24.72
CA LEU A 192 -1.82 11.64 -26.13
C LEU A 192 -0.72 12.43 -26.85
N GLU A 193 0.15 11.72 -27.55
CA GLU A 193 1.24 12.27 -28.37
C GLU A 193 1.07 11.80 -29.82
N GLY A 194 1.54 12.60 -30.79
CA GLY A 194 1.56 12.22 -32.21
C GLY A 194 0.55 12.89 -33.14
N GLY A 195 -0.25 13.84 -32.65
CA GLY A 195 -1.13 14.66 -33.48
C GLY A 195 -1.68 15.89 -32.73
N LYS A 196 -2.44 16.74 -33.43
CA LYS A 196 -3.05 17.92 -32.82
C LYS A 196 -4.37 17.53 -32.16
N VAL A 197 -4.37 17.45 -30.83
CA VAL A 197 -5.58 17.15 -30.05
C VAL A 197 -6.57 18.30 -30.13
N ILE A 198 -7.77 18.01 -30.61
CA ILE A 198 -8.90 18.95 -30.69
C ILE A 198 -9.78 18.81 -29.45
N ALA A 199 -10.05 17.58 -29.04
CA ALA A 199 -10.88 17.29 -27.87
C ALA A 199 -10.43 16.00 -27.19
N GLY A 200 -10.66 15.90 -25.89
CA GLY A 200 -10.29 14.76 -25.05
C GLY A 200 -11.40 14.42 -24.07
N MET A 201 -11.71 13.14 -23.95
CA MET A 201 -12.85 12.66 -23.17
C MET A 201 -12.49 11.42 -22.35
N ILE A 202 -13.12 11.33 -21.18
CA ILE A 202 -13.15 10.14 -20.35
C ILE A 202 -14.45 9.40 -20.67
N VAL A 203 -14.36 8.14 -21.06
CA VAL A 203 -15.54 7.33 -21.42
C VAL A 203 -16.19 6.82 -20.14
N THR A 204 -17.42 7.23 -19.90
CA THR A 204 -18.18 6.89 -18.68
C THR A 204 -19.04 5.64 -18.85
N ASP A 205 -19.48 5.38 -20.08
CA ASP A 205 -20.23 4.18 -20.46
C ASP A 205 -19.90 3.85 -21.92
N LYS A 206 -19.15 2.77 -22.13
CA LYS A 206 -18.69 2.36 -23.46
C LYS A 206 -19.85 1.83 -24.31
N ASP A 207 -20.81 1.12 -23.70
CA ASP A 207 -21.91 0.46 -24.39
C ASP A 207 -22.95 1.47 -24.89
N ARG A 208 -23.15 2.55 -24.13
CA ARG A 208 -24.02 3.68 -24.50
C ARG A 208 -23.29 4.80 -25.24
N ASN A 209 -21.98 4.64 -25.49
CA ASN A 209 -21.11 5.66 -26.08
C ASN A 209 -21.21 7.03 -25.35
N LEU A 210 -21.27 6.99 -24.02
CA LEU A 210 -21.28 8.19 -23.18
C LEU A 210 -19.86 8.55 -22.76
N SER A 211 -19.54 9.83 -22.85
CA SER A 211 -18.23 10.34 -22.45
C SER A 211 -18.35 11.73 -21.85
N ARG A 212 -17.44 12.04 -20.93
CA ARG A 212 -17.30 13.36 -20.33
C ARG A 212 -16.08 14.05 -20.94
N GLU A 213 -16.31 15.15 -21.64
CA GLU A 213 -15.25 15.97 -22.22
C GLU A 213 -14.46 16.74 -21.14
N GLN A 214 -13.14 16.74 -21.27
CA GLN A 214 -12.25 17.64 -20.54
C GLN A 214 -11.97 18.88 -21.39
N LYS A 215 -12.64 19.99 -21.06
CA LYS A 215 -12.58 21.24 -21.82
C LYS A 215 -11.21 21.94 -21.81
N ARG A 216 -10.40 21.70 -20.78
CA ARG A 216 -9.07 22.31 -20.61
C ARG A 216 -7.99 21.25 -20.77
N ASN A 217 -6.91 21.59 -21.48
CA ASN A 217 -5.79 20.69 -21.72
C ASN A 217 -6.23 19.31 -22.26
N PRO A 218 -7.01 19.23 -23.36
CA PRO A 218 -7.57 17.96 -23.83
C PRO A 218 -6.51 16.91 -24.18
N GLN A 219 -5.27 17.34 -24.44
CA GLN A 219 -4.13 16.45 -24.67
C GLN A 219 -3.67 15.68 -23.41
N ARG A 220 -3.90 16.22 -22.22
CA ARG A 220 -3.56 15.62 -20.92
C ARG A 220 -4.84 15.48 -20.09
N LEU A 221 -5.45 14.31 -20.15
CA LEU A 221 -6.62 13.98 -19.34
C LEU A 221 -6.23 13.80 -17.87
N GLU A 222 -7.08 14.30 -16.98
CA GLU A 222 -6.94 14.20 -15.53
C GLU A 222 -7.94 13.16 -15.02
N ILE A 223 -7.41 12.05 -14.52
CA ILE A 223 -8.17 10.90 -14.04
C ILE A 223 -8.02 10.84 -12.52
N GLU A 224 -9.13 10.98 -11.78
CA GLU A 224 -9.07 11.04 -10.31
C GLU A 224 -8.53 9.76 -9.68
N ASN A 225 -8.89 8.59 -10.23
CA ASN A 225 -8.44 7.30 -9.73
C ASN A 225 -8.54 6.23 -10.82
N ILE A 226 -7.63 5.25 -10.78
CA ILE A 226 -7.72 4.00 -11.52
C ILE A 226 -7.87 2.88 -10.49
N PRO A 227 -9.11 2.41 -10.22
CA PRO A 227 -9.36 1.44 -9.16
C PRO A 227 -8.59 0.13 -9.37
N GLY A 228 -8.36 -0.59 -8.28
CA GLY A 228 -7.75 -1.91 -8.33
C GLY A 228 -8.56 -2.90 -9.17
N TYR A 229 -7.87 -3.76 -9.91
CA TYR A 229 -8.44 -4.73 -10.85
C TYR A 229 -9.48 -4.13 -11.81
N SER A 230 -9.31 -2.87 -12.18
CA SER A 230 -10.24 -2.12 -13.00
C SER A 230 -9.51 -1.38 -14.12
N HIS A 231 -10.25 -0.59 -14.87
CA HIS A 231 -9.72 0.18 -15.98
C HIS A 231 -10.50 1.49 -16.18
N VAL A 232 -9.86 2.43 -16.87
CA VAL A 232 -10.47 3.66 -17.35
C VAL A 232 -10.31 3.72 -18.87
N ASN A 233 -11.40 4.01 -19.56
CA ASN A 233 -11.41 4.18 -21.00
C ASN A 233 -11.33 5.67 -21.34
N VAL A 234 -10.46 6.01 -22.29
CA VAL A 234 -10.24 7.39 -22.72
C VAL A 234 -10.29 7.47 -24.24
N LYS A 235 -10.69 8.64 -24.74
CA LYS A 235 -10.65 8.91 -26.17
C LYS A 235 -10.34 10.37 -26.47
N TRP A 236 -9.77 10.60 -27.64
CA TRP A 236 -9.43 11.90 -28.17
C TRP A 236 -9.90 12.04 -29.60
N ILE A 237 -10.25 13.26 -29.98
CA ILE A 237 -10.38 13.65 -31.37
C ILE A 237 -9.13 14.42 -31.76
N VAL A 238 -8.43 13.94 -32.79
CA VAL A 238 -7.17 14.52 -33.26
C VAL A 238 -7.27 14.91 -34.73
N LYS A 239 -6.54 15.98 -35.07
CA LYS A 239 -6.26 16.36 -36.43
C LYS A 239 -4.80 16.05 -36.74
N ASP A 240 -4.54 15.53 -37.94
CA ASP A 240 -3.22 15.14 -38.42
C ASP A 240 -2.57 14.04 -37.57
N GLY A 241 -1.42 13.53 -38.01
CA GLY A 241 -0.70 12.45 -37.32
C GLY A 241 -1.14 11.05 -37.76
N ASN A 242 -0.20 10.11 -37.77
CA ASN A 242 -0.44 8.72 -38.22
C ASN A 242 -0.07 7.69 -37.16
N LYS A 243 0.72 8.06 -36.15
CA LYS A 243 1.16 7.17 -35.08
C LYS A 243 0.98 7.90 -33.77
N PHE A 244 0.28 7.27 -32.83
CA PHE A 244 -0.11 7.90 -31.58
C PHE A 244 0.43 7.12 -30.40
N THR A 245 1.00 7.83 -29.43
CA THR A 245 1.45 7.22 -28.17
C THR A 245 0.55 7.71 -27.05
N VAL A 246 -0.01 6.76 -26.30
CA VAL A 246 -0.75 7.04 -25.07
C VAL A 246 0.14 6.70 -23.88
N ARG A 247 0.28 7.64 -22.95
CA ARG A 247 1.09 7.49 -21.74
C ARG A 247 0.26 7.82 -20.51
N VAL A 248 0.36 7.01 -19.47
CA VAL A 248 -0.23 7.29 -18.15
C VAL A 248 0.87 7.53 -17.13
N GLU A 249 0.63 8.49 -16.23
CA GLU A 249 1.48 8.78 -15.09
C GLU A 249 0.63 8.91 -13.83
N SER A 250 1.02 8.18 -12.78
CA SER A 250 0.42 8.19 -11.45
C SER A 250 1.52 8.33 -10.41
N VAL A 251 1.27 9.08 -9.34
CA VAL A 251 2.23 9.24 -8.24
C VAL A 251 2.56 7.89 -7.61
N LYS A 252 1.55 7.02 -7.43
CA LYS A 252 1.69 5.71 -6.78
C LYS A 252 1.55 4.52 -7.71
N GLY A 253 0.94 4.70 -8.89
CA GLY A 253 0.84 3.66 -9.91
C GLY A 253 1.97 3.65 -10.95
N GLY A 254 2.92 4.59 -10.84
CA GLY A 254 4.06 4.68 -11.74
C GLY A 254 3.67 5.18 -13.15
N ARG A 255 4.39 4.69 -14.17
CA ARG A 255 4.23 5.13 -15.56
C ARG A 255 4.11 3.94 -16.49
N ALA A 256 3.24 4.08 -17.50
CA ALA A 256 3.11 3.10 -18.57
C ALA A 256 2.78 3.80 -19.90
N SER A 257 3.12 3.18 -21.01
CA SER A 257 2.76 3.70 -22.34
C SER A 257 2.53 2.58 -23.35
N ALA A 258 1.74 2.89 -24.36
CA ALA A 258 1.56 2.06 -25.54
C ALA A 258 1.38 2.94 -26.77
N GLN A 259 1.67 2.36 -27.94
CA GLN A 259 1.58 3.05 -29.22
C GLN A 259 0.50 2.39 -30.08
N SER A 260 -0.19 3.19 -30.88
CA SER A 260 -1.09 2.67 -31.91
C SER A 260 -0.31 1.81 -32.90
N GLU A 261 -0.96 0.75 -33.38
CA GLU A 261 -0.48 0.00 -34.55
C GLU A 261 -0.32 0.89 -35.79
#